data_AF-A0A7C7H9M5-F1
#
_entry.id   AF-A0A7C7H9M5-F1
#
_cell.length_a   1.000
_cell.length_b   1.000
_cell.length_c   1.000
_cell.angle_alpha   90.00
_cell.angle_beta   90.00
_cell.angle_gamma   90.00
#
_symmetry.space_group_name_H-M   'P 1'
#
loop_
_entity.id
_entity.type
_entity.pdbx_description
1 polymer ?
#
loop_
_entity_poly.entity_id
_entity_poly.type
_entity_poly.pdbx_seq_one_letter_code
_entity_poly.pdbx_strand_id
1 'polypeptide(L)'
;MVKPSRRTAYTVFGIVFCVYIMTTGGSFATDLASYEVTKNLVQQGSVAMSYNVLATAAERGVDGRYYAPVGLGHPVFGVPFYFASRAIQRGLDLKVGKPETLDKAAVVLGSAVAAALCAPVAYLFAWRLSGSVVGSLVAAFGLAFGTILWP
;
A
#
# COMPACT_ATOMS: atom_id res chain seq x y z
N MET A 1 9.38 -18.04 -29.78
CA MET A 1 8.64 -17.53 -28.61
C MET A 1 9.66 -17.05 -27.57
N VAL A 2 9.83 -15.74 -27.38
CA VAL A 2 10.86 -15.18 -26.47
C VAL A 2 10.38 -15.32 -25.03
N LYS A 3 11.01 -16.16 -24.20
CA LYS A 3 10.60 -16.34 -22.79
C LYS A 3 10.63 -15.02 -22.03
N PRO A 4 9.67 -14.77 -21.13
CA PRO A 4 9.71 -13.58 -20.29
C PRO A 4 10.88 -13.75 -19.35
N SER A 5 11.78 -12.78 -19.33
CA SER A 5 12.85 -12.80 -18.34
C SER A 5 12.26 -12.41 -16.99
N ARG A 6 12.27 -13.35 -16.03
CA ARG A 6 11.95 -13.05 -14.62
C ARG A 6 12.76 -11.84 -14.12
N ARG A 7 13.98 -11.68 -14.61
CA ARG A 7 14.85 -10.53 -14.33
C ARG A 7 14.22 -9.21 -14.75
N THR A 8 13.59 -9.14 -15.92
CA THR A 8 12.92 -7.92 -16.40
C THR A 8 11.75 -7.54 -15.50
N ALA A 9 10.95 -8.50 -15.05
CA ALA A 9 9.86 -8.24 -14.11
C ALA A 9 10.39 -7.67 -12.78
N TYR A 10 11.48 -8.23 -12.24
CA TYR A 10 12.12 -7.68 -11.03
C TYR A 10 12.71 -6.28 -11.26
N THR A 11 13.26 -6.01 -12.44
CA THR A 11 13.75 -4.66 -12.79
C THR A 11 12.60 -3.65 -12.86
N VAL A 12 11.47 -4.02 -13.49
CA VAL A 12 10.26 -3.17 -13.53
C VAL A 12 9.78 -2.86 -12.12
N PHE A 13 9.67 -3.90 -11.26
CA PHE A 13 9.32 -3.71 -9.85
C PHE A 13 10.28 -2.74 -9.16
N GLY A 14 11.59 -2.94 -9.27
CA GLY A 14 12.59 -2.11 -8.62
C GLY A 14 12.51 -0.64 -9.05
N ILE A 15 12.34 -0.37 -10.36
CA ILE A 15 12.20 1.00 -10.87
C ILE A 15 10.94 1.65 -10.30
N VAL A 16 9.78 1.00 -10.43
CA VAL A 16 8.50 1.55 -9.97
C VAL A 16 8.52 1.76 -8.46
N PHE A 17 9.03 0.78 -7.71
CA PHE A 17 9.15 0.86 -6.26
C PHE A 17 10.02 2.04 -5.82
N CYS A 18 11.19 2.23 -6.42
CA CYS A 18 12.07 3.36 -6.12
C CYS A 18 11.38 4.71 -6.40
N VAL A 19 10.67 4.84 -7.51
CA VAL A 19 9.94 6.07 -7.81
C VAL A 19 8.83 6.31 -6.79
N TYR A 20 8.03 5.28 -6.50
CA TYR A 20 6.93 5.40 -5.54
C TYR A 20 7.42 5.83 -4.16
N ILE A 21 8.44 5.17 -3.59
CA ILE A 21 8.93 5.57 -2.26
C ILE A 21 9.50 7.00 -2.23
N MET A 22 10.03 7.49 -3.36
CA MET A 22 10.50 8.88 -3.47
C MET A 22 9.35 9.89 -3.59
N THR A 23 8.18 9.49 -4.11
CA THR A 23 7.01 10.38 -4.30
C THR A 23 5.92 10.22 -3.26
N THR A 24 5.95 9.18 -2.42
CA THR A 24 4.91 8.79 -1.43
C THR A 24 4.65 9.82 -0.29
N GLY A 25 5.10 11.08 -0.43
CA GLY A 25 4.80 12.16 0.50
C GLY A 25 3.41 12.80 0.35
N GLY A 26 2.58 12.39 -0.62
CA GLY A 26 1.45 13.18 -1.13
C GLY A 26 0.02 12.83 -0.69
N SER A 27 -0.34 11.55 -0.51
CA SER A 27 -1.76 11.16 -0.39
C SER A 27 -2.09 10.50 0.96
N PHE A 28 -2.62 11.27 1.91
CA PHE A 28 -2.80 10.82 3.29
C PHE A 28 -4.22 10.35 3.67
N ALA A 29 -5.26 10.70 2.93
CA ALA A 29 -6.64 10.51 3.42
C ALA A 29 -7.06 9.02 3.48
N THR A 30 -6.92 8.30 2.36
CA THR A 30 -7.20 6.86 2.29
C THR A 30 -6.18 6.05 3.10
N ASP A 31 -4.91 6.44 3.07
CA ASP A 31 -3.86 5.77 3.85
C ASP A 31 -4.06 5.93 5.36
N LEU A 32 -4.62 7.06 5.83
CA LEU A 32 -4.88 7.27 7.25
C LEU A 32 -6.09 6.46 7.75
N ALA A 33 -7.15 6.36 6.93
CA ALA A 33 -8.30 5.50 7.25
C ALA A 33 -7.88 4.02 7.26
N SER A 34 -7.12 3.58 6.26
CA SER A 34 -6.55 2.23 6.21
C SER A 34 -5.60 1.97 7.38
N TYR A 35 -4.80 2.95 7.79
CA TYR A 35 -3.94 2.86 8.97
C TYR A 35 -4.75 2.64 10.26
N GLU A 36 -5.80 3.43 10.49
CA GLU A 36 -6.58 3.31 11.72
C GLU A 36 -7.28 1.95 11.81
N VAL A 37 -7.83 1.46 10.69
CA VAL A 37 -8.40 0.11 10.62
C VAL A 37 -7.33 -0.96 10.83
N THR A 38 -6.13 -0.81 10.24
CA THR A 38 -5.00 -1.74 10.47
C THR A 38 -4.63 -1.81 11.94
N LYS A 39 -4.48 -0.65 12.58
CA LYS A 39 -4.14 -0.52 14.00
C LYS A 39 -5.18 -1.20 14.88
N ASN A 40 -6.47 -0.94 14.65
CA ASN A 40 -7.55 -1.53 15.46
C ASN A 40 -7.72 -3.03 15.20
N LEU A 41 -7.46 -3.49 13.98
CA LEU A 41 -7.44 -4.91 13.67
C LEU A 41 -6.35 -5.62 14.48
N VAL A 42 -5.15 -5.04 14.54
CA VAL A 42 -4.02 -5.59 15.29
C VAL A 42 -4.21 -5.49 16.81
N GLN A 43 -4.68 -4.35 17.31
CA GLN A 43 -4.72 -4.07 18.75
C GLN A 43 -5.99 -4.61 19.42
N GLN A 44 -7.12 -4.62 18.72
CA GLN A 44 -8.44 -4.89 19.28
C GLN A 44 -9.20 -6.00 18.56
N GLY A 45 -8.66 -6.53 17.44
CA GLY A 45 -9.37 -7.49 16.61
C GLY A 45 -10.62 -6.91 15.94
N SER A 46 -10.67 -5.58 15.74
CA SER A 46 -11.85 -4.86 15.27
C SER A 46 -11.52 -4.01 14.04
N VAL A 47 -12.46 -3.96 13.09
CA VAL A 47 -12.39 -3.09 11.91
C VAL A 47 -13.01 -1.70 12.16
N ALA A 48 -13.64 -1.50 13.31
CA ALA A 48 -14.20 -0.21 13.69
C ALA A 48 -13.07 0.80 13.97
N MET A 49 -13.25 2.03 13.52
CA MET A 49 -12.32 3.14 13.79
C MET A 49 -12.56 3.74 15.17
N SER A 50 -11.49 4.26 15.78
CA SER A 50 -11.56 4.84 17.14
C SER A 50 -12.22 6.23 17.18
N TYR A 51 -12.25 6.93 16.04
CA TYR A 51 -12.84 8.25 15.86
C TYR A 51 -13.22 8.44 14.38
N ASN A 52 -13.93 9.53 14.06
CA ASN A 52 -14.22 9.90 12.67
C ASN A 52 -12.95 10.48 12.00
N VAL A 53 -12.06 9.58 11.55
CA VAL A 53 -10.75 9.91 10.95
C VAL A 53 -10.88 10.82 9.72
N LEU A 54 -11.96 10.67 8.95
CA LEU A 54 -12.17 11.40 7.69
C LEU A 54 -13.00 12.68 7.84
N ALA A 55 -13.53 12.97 9.03
CA ALA A 55 -14.52 14.04 9.34
C ALA A 55 -15.83 13.98 8.51
N THR A 56 -15.79 13.57 7.25
CA THR A 56 -16.89 13.60 6.27
C THR A 56 -17.22 12.24 5.64
N ALA A 57 -16.44 11.18 5.89
CA ALA A 57 -16.60 9.91 5.16
C ALA A 57 -16.60 8.63 6.03
N ALA A 58 -16.47 8.73 7.36
CA ALA A 58 -16.66 7.56 8.21
C ALA A 58 -18.16 7.29 8.40
N GLU A 59 -18.62 6.12 7.97
CA GLU A 59 -20.02 5.72 8.12
C GLU A 59 -20.27 5.22 9.54
N ARG A 60 -21.39 5.61 10.13
CA ARG A 60 -21.76 5.18 11.48
C ARG A 60 -22.63 3.92 11.39
N GLY A 61 -22.16 2.84 11.99
CA GLY A 61 -22.91 1.59 12.07
C GLY A 61 -24.09 1.68 13.04
N VAL A 62 -24.99 0.70 12.96
CA VAL A 62 -26.14 0.53 13.88
C VAL A 62 -25.70 0.30 15.34
N ASP A 63 -24.46 -0.15 15.54
CA ASP A 63 -23.78 -0.32 16.82
C ASP A 63 -23.18 0.99 17.37
N GLY A 64 -23.36 2.11 16.65
CA GLY A 64 -22.87 3.43 17.01
C GLY A 64 -21.38 3.65 16.76
N ARG A 65 -20.65 2.65 16.24
CA ARG A 65 -19.22 2.72 15.92
C ARG A 65 -18.98 3.30 14.52
N TYR A 66 -17.78 3.81 14.29
CA TYR A 66 -17.38 4.35 12.99
C TYR A 66 -16.68 3.29 12.15
N TYR A 67 -17.00 3.25 10.86
CA TYR A 67 -16.38 2.35 9.89
C TYR A 67 -15.80 3.16 8.73
N ALA A 68 -14.60 2.78 8.31
CA ALA A 68 -13.98 3.38 7.14
C ALA A 68 -14.74 2.97 5.87
N PRO A 69 -14.93 3.86 4.89
CA PRO A 69 -15.53 3.54 3.60
C PRO A 69 -14.51 2.88 2.66
N VAL A 70 -13.64 2.01 3.21
CA VAL A 70 -12.56 1.34 2.49
C VAL A 70 -12.71 -0.17 2.59
N GLY A 71 -12.27 -0.88 1.56
CA GLY A 71 -12.24 -2.34 1.59
C GLY A 71 -11.21 -2.87 2.60
N LEU A 72 -11.43 -4.08 3.11
CA LEU A 72 -10.55 -4.72 4.12
C LEU A 72 -9.18 -5.14 3.58
N GLY A 73 -9.02 -5.26 2.26
CA GLY A 73 -7.78 -5.75 1.65
C GLY A 73 -6.56 -4.89 1.99
N HIS A 74 -6.72 -3.56 1.92
CA HIS A 74 -5.62 -2.62 2.20
C HIS A 74 -5.22 -2.62 3.68
N PRO A 75 -6.15 -2.53 4.67
CA PRO A 75 -5.81 -2.70 6.07
C PRO A 75 -5.16 -4.04 6.41
N VAL A 76 -5.67 -5.15 5.85
CA VAL A 76 -5.11 -6.48 6.10
C VAL A 76 -3.69 -6.60 5.55
N PHE A 77 -3.42 -6.03 4.36
CA PHE A 77 -2.06 -5.98 3.81
C PHE A 77 -1.11 -5.11 4.63
N GLY A 78 -1.63 -4.09 5.32
CA GLY A 78 -0.87 -3.21 6.21
C GLY A 78 -0.43 -3.87 7.52
N VAL A 79 -1.10 -4.94 7.97
CA VAL A 79 -0.83 -5.64 9.24
C VAL A 79 0.66 -6.01 9.43
N PRO A 80 1.33 -6.71 8.49
CA PRO A 80 2.74 -7.06 8.67
C PRO A 80 3.65 -5.83 8.79
N PHE A 81 3.36 -4.75 8.06
CA PHE A 81 4.15 -3.51 8.13
C PHE A 81 3.96 -2.79 9.46
N TYR A 82 2.72 -2.76 9.98
CA TYR A 82 2.42 -2.24 11.31
C TYR A 82 3.18 -3.02 12.39
N PHE A 83 3.12 -4.35 12.36
CA PHE A 83 3.85 -5.20 13.31
C PHE A 83 5.36 -5.02 13.22
N ALA A 84 5.93 -4.97 12.00
CA ALA A 84 7.34 -4.75 11.79
C ALA A 84 7.81 -3.41 12.39
N SER A 85 7.05 -2.34 12.17
CA SER A 85 7.35 -1.02 12.75
C SER A 85 7.37 -1.06 14.28
N ARG A 86 6.36 -1.70 14.89
CA ARG A 86 6.27 -1.85 16.35
C ARG A 86 7.41 -2.69 16.93
N ALA A 87 7.82 -3.75 16.24
CA ALA A 87 8.95 -4.58 16.64
C ALA A 87 10.27 -3.81 16.59
N ILE A 88 10.50 -3.05 15.51
CA ILE A 88 11.70 -2.22 15.34
C ILE A 88 11.76 -1.12 16.39
N GLN A 89 10.67 -0.40 16.62
CA GLN A 89 10.60 0.66 17.63
C GLN A 89 10.89 0.14 19.04
N ARG A 90 10.37 -1.05 19.39
CA ARG A 90 10.66 -1.69 20.69
C ARG A 90 12.10 -2.19 20.79
N GLY A 91 12.64 -2.76 19.71
CA GLY A 91 13.98 -3.34 19.71
C GLY A 91 15.11 -2.31 19.71
N LEU A 92 14.87 -1.13 19.13
CA LEU A 92 15.87 -0.06 18.98
C LEU A 92 15.60 1.18 19.86
N ASP A 93 14.56 1.14 20.72
CA ASP A 93 14.05 2.27 21.51
C ASP A 93 13.88 3.57 20.70
N LEU A 94 13.45 3.43 19.44
CA LEU A 94 13.30 4.56 18.53
C LEU A 94 12.01 5.32 18.84
N LYS A 95 12.16 6.58 19.24
CA LYS A 95 11.06 7.54 19.40
C LYS A 95 11.29 8.73 18.46
N VAL A 96 10.60 8.72 17.33
CA VAL A 96 10.66 9.80 16.33
C VAL A 96 9.29 10.47 16.23
N GLY A 97 9.20 11.72 16.68
CA GLY A 97 7.96 12.49 16.62
C GLY A 97 6.83 11.92 17.48
N LYS A 98 5.60 11.94 16.94
CA LYS A 98 4.43 11.35 17.61
C LYS A 98 4.55 9.82 17.60
N PRO A 99 3.99 9.11 18.61
CA PRO A 99 4.10 7.65 18.72
C PRO A 99 3.56 6.88 17.51
N GLU A 100 2.68 7.48 16.71
CA GLU A 100 2.08 6.86 15.54
C GLU A 100 2.81 7.17 14.22
N THR A 101 3.79 8.08 14.21
CA THR A 101 4.42 8.56 12.97
C THR A 101 5.12 7.42 12.22
N LEU A 102 5.89 6.61 12.93
CA LEU A 102 6.61 5.48 12.34
C LEU A 102 5.68 4.34 11.93
N ASP A 103 4.59 4.12 12.67
CA ASP A 103 3.60 3.12 12.31
C ASP A 103 2.86 3.51 11.02
N LYS A 104 2.48 4.80 10.90
CA LYS A 104 1.84 5.35 9.69
C LYS A 104 2.76 5.26 8.49
N ALA A 105 4.01 5.69 8.63
CA ALA A 105 5.00 5.61 7.56
C ALA A 105 5.22 4.17 7.09
N ALA A 106 5.23 3.19 8.00
CA ALA A 106 5.38 1.79 7.65
C ALA A 106 4.17 1.24 6.86
N VAL A 107 2.94 1.57 7.28
CA VAL A 107 1.73 1.14 6.55
C VAL A 107 1.68 1.77 5.15
N VAL A 108 2.03 3.06 5.04
CA VAL A 108 2.14 3.78 3.77
C VAL A 108 3.21 3.16 2.86
N LEU A 109 4.36 2.76 3.42
CA LEU A 109 5.37 2.01 2.68
C LEU A 109 4.82 0.66 2.18
N GLY A 110 3.99 0.00 2.98
CA GLY A 110 3.23 -1.18 2.55
C GLY A 110 2.30 -0.90 1.36
N SER A 111 1.58 0.23 1.36
CA SER A 111 0.78 0.68 0.22
C SER A 111 1.64 0.82 -1.05
N ALA A 112 2.81 1.46 -0.93
CA ALA A 112 3.74 1.63 -2.05
C ALA A 112 4.28 0.30 -2.59
N VAL A 113 4.58 -0.66 -1.71
CA VAL A 113 4.96 -2.03 -2.12
C VAL A 113 3.82 -2.70 -2.89
N ALA A 114 2.60 -2.65 -2.37
CA ALA A 114 1.43 -3.25 -3.01
C ALA A 114 1.18 -2.66 -4.41
N ALA A 115 1.21 -1.33 -4.52
CA ALA A 115 1.04 -0.63 -5.79
C ALA A 115 2.17 -0.95 -6.78
N ALA A 116 3.42 -0.96 -6.33
CA ALA A 116 4.58 -1.28 -7.18
C ALA A 116 4.55 -2.73 -7.70
N LEU A 117 3.99 -3.67 -6.93
CA LEU A 117 3.81 -5.07 -7.36
C LEU A 117 2.79 -5.23 -8.50
N CYS A 118 1.89 -4.27 -8.71
CA CYS A 118 0.96 -4.32 -9.83
C CYS A 118 1.68 -4.20 -11.19
N ALA A 119 2.76 -3.42 -11.27
CA ALA A 119 3.51 -3.19 -12.50
C ALA A 119 4.16 -4.47 -13.11
N PRO A 120 4.93 -5.29 -12.36
CA PRO A 120 5.47 -6.54 -12.89
C PRO A 120 4.37 -7.56 -13.21
N VAL A 121 3.25 -7.56 -12.48
CA VAL A 121 2.09 -8.43 -12.80
C VAL A 121 1.49 -8.02 -14.14
N ALA A 122 1.29 -6.72 -14.36
CA ALA A 122 0.81 -6.19 -15.64
C ALA A 122 1.77 -6.49 -16.80
N TYR A 123 3.08 -6.36 -16.58
CA TYR A 123 4.11 -6.76 -17.54
C TYR A 123 3.96 -8.24 -17.92
N LEU A 124 3.89 -9.13 -16.93
CA LEU A 124 3.79 -10.58 -17.16
C LEU A 124 2.49 -10.94 -17.88
N PHE A 125 1.38 -10.28 -17.50
CA PHE A 125 0.09 -10.47 -18.13
C PHE A 125 0.08 -10.01 -19.60
N ALA A 126 0.53 -8.79 -19.88
CA ALA A 126 0.64 -8.26 -21.24
C ALA A 126 1.59 -9.10 -22.12
N TRP A 127 2.67 -9.62 -21.52
CA TRP A 127 3.60 -10.51 -22.21
C TRP A 127 2.95 -11.85 -22.55
N ARG A 128 2.14 -12.41 -21.63
CA ARG A 128 1.42 -13.67 -21.89
C ARG A 128 0.41 -13.55 -23.03
N LEU A 129 -0.18 -12.38 -23.22
CA LEU A 129 -1.14 -12.13 -24.28
C LEU A 129 -0.47 -11.83 -25.63
N SER A 130 0.57 -11.00 -25.64
CA SER A 130 1.13 -10.45 -26.88
C SER A 130 2.45 -11.08 -27.31
N GLY A 131 3.20 -11.69 -26.39
CA GLY A 131 4.59 -12.10 -26.59
C GLY A 131 5.60 -10.95 -26.80
N SER A 132 5.14 -9.70 -26.82
CA SER A 132 5.96 -8.51 -27.12
C SER A 132 6.54 -7.90 -25.84
N VAL A 133 7.87 -7.83 -25.74
CA VAL A 133 8.54 -7.22 -24.59
C VAL A 133 8.25 -5.72 -24.51
N VAL A 134 8.34 -5.01 -25.64
CA VAL A 134 8.14 -3.56 -25.70
C VAL A 134 6.70 -3.20 -25.33
N GLY A 135 5.72 -3.89 -25.93
CA GLY A 135 4.31 -3.66 -25.60
C GLY A 135 3.99 -3.92 -24.12
N SER A 136 4.63 -4.93 -23.54
CA SER A 136 4.44 -5.26 -22.12
C SER A 136 5.07 -4.23 -21.19
N LEU A 137 6.21 -3.65 -21.56
CA LEU A 137 6.83 -2.54 -20.80
C LEU A 137 5.98 -1.28 -20.87
N VAL A 138 5.46 -0.94 -22.06
CA VAL A 138 4.55 0.20 -22.22
C VAL A 138 3.29 0.01 -21.37
N ALA A 139 2.69 -1.18 -21.38
CA ALA A 139 1.53 -1.49 -20.55
C ALA A 139 1.85 -1.37 -19.05
N ALA A 140 2.98 -1.92 -18.59
CA ALA A 140 3.37 -1.90 -17.20
C ALA A 140 3.66 -0.49 -16.68
N PHE A 141 4.44 0.31 -17.43
CA PHE A 141 4.75 1.68 -17.04
C PHE A 141 3.56 2.63 -17.24
N GLY A 142 2.72 2.39 -18.25
CA GLY A 142 1.45 3.10 -18.42
C GLY A 142 0.50 2.86 -17.25
N LEU A 143 0.40 1.62 -16.75
CA LEU A 143 -0.34 1.32 -15.53
C LEU A 143 0.29 2.01 -14.30
N ALA A 144 1.61 1.89 -14.14
CA ALA A 144 2.31 2.38 -12.95
C ALA A 144 2.31 3.92 -12.83
N PHE A 145 2.47 4.64 -13.94
CA PHE A 145 2.63 6.10 -13.92
C PHE A 145 1.49 6.87 -14.59
N GLY A 146 0.59 6.18 -15.29
CA GLY A 146 -0.56 6.79 -15.96
C GLY A 146 -1.89 6.57 -15.25
N THR A 147 -1.90 6.02 -14.03
CA THR A 147 -3.13 5.74 -13.27
C THR A 147 -3.02 6.18 -11.82
N ILE A 148 -4.11 6.00 -11.07
CA ILE A 148 -4.18 6.32 -9.63
C ILE A 148 -3.24 5.46 -8.77
N LEU A 149 -2.62 4.42 -9.34
CA LEU A 149 -1.66 3.59 -8.63
C LEU A 149 -0.39 4.35 -8.25
N TRP A 150 -0.08 5.46 -8.91
CA TRP A 150 1.01 6.33 -8.51
C TRP A 150 0.61 7.12 -7.24
N PRO A 151 1.30 6.90 -6.10
CA PRO A 151 1.10 7.68 -4.88
C PRO A 151 1.69 9.10 -4.92
#